data_AF-A0A220W4V5-F1
#
_entry.id   AF-A0A220W4V5-F1
#
_cell.length_a   1.000
_cell.length_b   1.000
_cell.length_c   1.000
_cell.angle_alpha   90.00
_cell.angle_beta   90.00
_cell.angle_gamma   90.00
#
_symmetry.space_group_name_H-M   'P 1'
#
loop_
_entity.id
_entity.type
_entity.pdbx_description
1 polymer ?
#
loop_
_entity_poly.entity_id
_entity_poly.type
_entity_poly.pdbx_seq_one_letter_code
_entity_poly.pdbx_strand_id
1 'polypeptide(L)'
;MELTSVIAIYVLFWVMAAFIILPIGIRNHHESGIKMVEGQADGAPVNFRPLRVLLLTTLLATTAFGLFYLNYANGWITLDMIDIFDSRDRMG
;
A
#
# COMPACT_ATOMS: atom_id res chain seq x y z
N MET A 1 4.08 -22.23 -0.85
CA MET A 1 3.05 -21.36 -0.23
C MET A 1 1.68 -21.89 -0.61
N GLU A 2 0.77 -21.98 0.36
CA GLU A 2 -0.65 -22.24 0.10
C GLU A 2 -1.31 -21.06 -0.62
N LEU A 3 -2.27 -21.33 -1.50
CA LEU A 3 -2.99 -20.27 -2.25
C LEU A 3 -3.68 -19.28 -1.29
N THR A 4 -4.25 -19.79 -0.20
CA THR A 4 -4.89 -18.97 0.84
C THR A 4 -3.89 -17.99 1.46
N SER A 5 -2.67 -18.44 1.74
CA SER A 5 -1.61 -17.58 2.28
C SER A 5 -1.17 -16.53 1.27
N VAL A 6 -1.04 -16.89 -0.01
CA VAL A 6 -0.71 -15.96 -1.10
C VAL A 6 -1.74 -14.83 -1.17
N ILE A 7 -3.03 -15.17 -1.17
CA ILE A 7 -4.12 -14.19 -1.22
C ILE A 7 -4.11 -13.31 0.03
N ALA A 8 -3.98 -13.90 1.22
CA ALA A 8 -3.96 -13.15 2.49
C ALA A 8 -2.82 -12.12 2.53
N ILE A 9 -1.61 -12.52 2.11
CA ILE A 9 -0.44 -11.63 2.05
C ILE A 9 -0.68 -10.51 1.03
N TYR A 10 -1.19 -10.85 -0.16
CA TYR A 10 -1.50 -9.83 -1.16
C TYR A 10 -2.52 -8.79 -0.65
N VAL A 11 -3.58 -9.23 0.04
CA VAL A 11 -4.57 -8.33 0.65
C VAL A 11 -3.91 -7.43 1.70
N LEU A 12 -2.99 -7.95 2.52
CA LEU A 12 -2.25 -7.15 3.49
C LEU A 12 -1.41 -6.05 2.80
N PHE A 13 -0.67 -6.40 1.74
CA PHE A 13 0.07 -5.42 0.92
C PHE A 13 -0.87 -4.38 0.31
N TRP A 14 -2.03 -4.80 -0.18
CA TRP A 14 -3.02 -3.91 -0.78
C TRP A 14 -3.59 -2.92 0.23
N VAL A 15 -3.93 -3.37 1.43
CA VAL A 15 -4.40 -2.50 2.52
C VAL A 15 -3.32 -1.52 2.94
N MET A 16 -2.07 -1.96 3.11
CA MET A 16 -0.96 -1.05 3.43
C MET A 16 -0.73 -0.01 2.33
N ALA A 17 -0.76 -0.43 1.07
CA ALA A 17 -0.66 0.48 -0.08
C ALA A 17 -1.81 1.49 -0.10
N ALA A 18 -3.02 1.09 0.26
CA ALA A 18 -4.16 1.99 0.33
C ALA A 18 -3.91 3.11 1.35
N PHE A 19 -3.43 2.78 2.55
CA PHE A 19 -3.07 3.78 3.56
C PHE A 19 -1.98 4.76 3.09
N ILE A 20 -1.01 4.28 2.31
CA ILE A 20 0.05 5.13 1.74
C ILE A 20 -0.49 6.07 0.65
N ILE A 21 -1.38 5.60 -0.21
CA ILE A 21 -1.90 6.36 -1.36
C ILE A 21 -3.03 7.32 -0.97
N LEU A 22 -3.86 6.98 0.02
CA LEU A 22 -4.97 7.80 0.48
C LEU A 22 -4.60 9.29 0.73
N PRO A 23 -3.51 9.64 1.45
CA PRO A 23 -3.15 11.04 1.68
C PRO A 23 -2.73 11.79 0.40
N ILE A 24 -2.32 11.10 -0.65
CA ILE A 24 -1.81 11.70 -1.90
C ILE A 24 -2.96 12.15 -2.81
N GLY A 25 -4.17 11.61 -2.62
CA GLY A 25 -5.36 11.90 -3.44
C GLY A 25 -6.23 13.05 -2.93
N ILE A 26 -5.95 13.60 -1.75
CA ILE A 26 -6.79 14.62 -1.10
C ILE A 26 -6.22 16.01 -1.40
N ARG A 27 -6.74 16.65 -2.45
CA ARG A 27 -6.52 18.09 -2.69
C ARG A 27 -7.66 18.88 -2.05
N ASN A 28 -7.34 19.74 -1.08
CA ASN A 28 -8.30 20.63 -0.43
C ASN A 28 -8.59 21.87 -1.31
N HIS A 29 -9.81 22.40 -1.21
CA HIS A 29 -10.31 23.59 -1.95
C HIS A 29 -9.52 24.87 -1.74
N HIS A 30 -8.64 24.90 -0.76
CA HIS A 30 -7.86 26.07 -0.40
C HIS A 30 -6.78 26.47 -1.42
N GLU A 31 -6.40 25.59 -2.35
CA GLU A 31 -5.33 25.86 -3.32
C GLU A 31 -5.82 26.18 -4.75
N SER A 32 -7.13 26.16 -5.03
CA SER A 32 -7.64 26.32 -6.41
C SER A 32 -7.97 27.77 -6.81
N GLY A 33 -8.02 28.72 -5.86
CA GLY A 33 -8.33 30.13 -6.19
C GLY A 33 -9.74 30.35 -6.77
N ILE A 34 -10.62 29.34 -6.72
CA ILE A 34 -11.99 29.43 -7.21
C ILE A 34 -12.89 29.84 -6.03
N LYS A 35 -13.55 31.00 -6.16
CA LYS A 35 -14.54 31.50 -5.20
C LYS A 35 -15.55 30.39 -4.89
N MET A 36 -15.62 30.00 -3.61
CA MET A 36 -16.73 29.20 -3.10
C MET A 36 -18.04 29.94 -3.40
N VAL A 37 -18.99 29.26 -4.04
CA VAL A 37 -20.34 29.79 -4.25
C VAL A 37 -21.13 29.58 -2.94
N GLU A 38 -21.79 30.63 -2.45
CA GLU A 38 -22.60 30.58 -1.22
C GLU A 38 -23.62 29.43 -1.28
N GLY A 39 -23.56 28.53 -0.29
CA GLY A 39 -24.46 27.37 -0.16
C GLY A 39 -23.83 26.00 -0.43
N GLN A 40 -22.56 25.93 -0.84
CA GLN A 40 -21.86 24.67 -1.04
C GLN A 40 -21.27 24.13 0.27
N ALA A 41 -21.52 22.86 0.59
CA ALA A 41 -20.99 22.22 1.79
C ALA A 41 -19.46 22.14 1.76
N ASP A 42 -18.81 22.71 2.78
CA ASP A 42 -17.35 22.87 2.95
C ASP A 42 -16.53 21.56 2.88
N GLY A 43 -17.20 20.40 3.05
CA GLY A 43 -16.56 19.11 3.29
C GLY A 43 -16.42 18.18 2.08
N ALA A 44 -17.04 18.47 0.93
CA ALA A 44 -16.99 17.55 -0.22
C ALA A 44 -15.79 17.88 -1.13
N PRO A 45 -14.81 16.98 -1.32
CA PRO A 45 -13.70 17.22 -2.23
C PRO A 45 -14.21 17.30 -3.68
N VAL A 46 -14.29 18.52 -4.23
CA VAL A 46 -14.56 18.90 -5.63
C VAL A 46 -13.86 18.00 -6.67
N ASN A 47 -12.77 17.32 -6.33
CA ASN A 47 -12.09 16.38 -7.23
C ASN A 47 -11.58 15.10 -6.51
N PHE A 48 -12.43 14.41 -5.74
CA PHE A 48 -12.09 13.05 -5.33
C PHE A 48 -12.07 12.14 -6.57
N ARG A 49 -10.88 11.63 -6.95
CA ARG A 49 -10.70 10.71 -8.10
C ARG A 49 -10.49 9.28 -7.59
N PRO A 50 -11.54 8.56 -7.15
CA PRO A 50 -11.41 7.24 -6.51
C PRO A 50 -10.72 6.22 -7.41
N LEU A 51 -10.97 6.27 -8.72
CA LEU A 51 -10.34 5.38 -9.70
C LEU A 51 -8.82 5.54 -9.74
N ARG A 52 -8.31 6.78 -9.60
CA ARG A 52 -6.86 7.03 -9.60
C ARG A 52 -6.20 6.48 -8.34
N VAL A 53 -6.85 6.65 -7.19
CA VAL A 53 -6.40 6.09 -5.91
C VAL A 53 -6.35 4.56 -6.00
N LEU A 54 -7.43 3.93 -6.46
CA LEU A 54 -7.50 2.47 -6.57
C LEU A 54 -6.44 1.90 -7.53
N LEU A 55 -6.20 2.55 -8.66
CA LEU A 55 -5.16 2.16 -9.61
C LEU A 55 -3.76 2.28 -9.01
N LEU A 56 -3.44 3.40 -8.36
CA LEU A 56 -2.14 3.61 -7.72
C LEU A 56 -1.91 2.63 -6.57
N THR A 57 -2.93 2.40 -5.73
CA THR A 57 -2.90 1.41 -4.66
C THR A 57 -2.62 0.01 -5.21
N THR A 58 -3.34 -0.39 -6.25
CA THR A 58 -3.18 -1.73 -6.85
C THR A 58 -1.81 -1.88 -7.50
N LEU A 59 -1.31 -0.84 -8.18
CA LEU A 59 0.03 -0.84 -8.76
C LEU A 59 1.10 -0.99 -7.68
N LEU A 60 1.05 -0.15 -6.63
CA LEU A 60 2.00 -0.18 -5.52
C LEU A 60 1.98 -1.54 -4.81
N ALA A 61 0.79 -2.05 -4.50
CA ALA A 61 0.61 -3.35 -3.86
C ALA A 61 1.15 -4.49 -4.71
N THR A 62 0.85 -4.49 -6.01
CA THR A 62 1.29 -5.54 -6.95
C THR A 62 2.80 -5.52 -7.12
N THR A 63 3.42 -4.34 -7.22
CA THR A 63 4.88 -4.22 -7.30
C THR A 63 5.54 -4.73 -6.01
N ALA A 64 5.06 -4.30 -4.84
CA ALA A 64 5.63 -4.73 -3.56
C ALA A 64 5.46 -6.24 -3.33
N PHE A 65 4.25 -6.77 -3.58
CA PHE A 65 3.97 -8.19 -3.48
C PHE A 65 4.79 -9.00 -4.49
N GLY A 66 4.94 -8.52 -5.73
CA GLY A 66 5.74 -9.16 -6.76
C GLY A 66 7.20 -9.29 -6.36
N LEU A 67 7.79 -8.24 -5.77
CA LEU A 67 9.15 -8.28 -5.22
C LEU A 67 9.28 -9.28 -4.06
N PHE A 68 8.31 -9.27 -3.15
CA PHE A 68 8.26 -10.24 -2.05
C PHE A 68 8.19 -11.68 -2.56
N TYR A 69 7.30 -11.95 -3.51
CA TYR A 69 7.11 -13.28 -4.08
C TYR A 69 8.33 -13.75 -4.88
N LEU A 70 8.97 -12.84 -5.63
CA LEU A 70 10.18 -13.14 -6.38
C LEU A 70 11.35 -13.46 -5.44
N ASN A 71 11.48 -12.71 -4.35
CA ASN A 71 12.45 -13.03 -3.31
C ASN A 71 12.15 -14.40 -2.66
N TYR A 72 10.88 -14.68 -2.36
CA TYR A 72 10.47 -15.96 -1.82
C TYR A 72 10.80 -17.14 -2.76
N ALA A 73 10.60 -16.97 -4.07
CA ALA A 73 10.84 -18.03 -5.06
C ALA A 73 12.33 -18.28 -5.34
N ASN A 74 13.15 -17.22 -5.35
CA ASN A 74 14.58 -17.32 -5.68
C ASN A 74 15.50 -17.38 -4.47
N GLY A 75 15.00 -17.04 -3.27
CA GLY A 75 15.77 -17.06 -2.03
C GLY A 75 16.89 -16.02 -1.94
N TRP A 76 16.78 -14.88 -2.63
CA TRP A 76 17.84 -13.85 -2.64
C TRP A 76 18.14 -13.29 -1.26
N ILE A 77 17.10 -13.06 -0.45
CA ILE A 77 17.19 -12.61 0.94
C ILE A 77 16.54 -13.68 1.80
N THR A 78 17.36 -14.34 2.62
CA THR A 78 16.92 -15.40 3.55
C THR A 78 16.82 -14.86 4.97
N LEU A 79 15.98 -15.49 5.81
CA LEU A 79 15.82 -15.11 7.22
C LEU A 79 17.14 -15.14 7.99
N ASP A 80 18.02 -16.08 7.64
CA ASP A 80 19.34 -16.24 8.26
C ASP A 80 20.24 -15.01 8.08
N MET A 81 20.02 -14.21 7.03
CA MET A 81 20.77 -12.97 6.80
C MET A 81 20.33 -11.84 7.75
N ILE A 82 19.15 -11.98 8.36
CA ILE A 82 18.51 -10.97 9.22
C ILE A 82 18.44 -11.46 10.67
N ASP A 83 18.78 -12.72 10.96
CA ASP A 83 18.82 -13.28 12.32
C ASP A 83 20.02 -12.74 13.11
N ILE A 84 19.86 -11.53 13.66
CA ILE A 84 20.86 -10.85 14.48
C ILE A 84 21.03 -11.53 15.85
N PHE A 85 20.02 -12.29 16.29
CA PHE A 85 19.95 -12.86 17.63
C PHE A 85 20.37 -14.33 17.69
N ASP A 86 20.80 -14.89 16.56
CA ASP A 86 21.20 -16.29 16.39
C ASP A 86 20.15 -17.24 17.00
N SER A 87 18.89 -16.89 16.76
CA SER A 87 17.76 -17.55 17.41
C SER A 87 17.62 -19.00 16.94
N ARG A 88 18.05 -19.26 15.70
CA ARG A 88 17.95 -20.59 15.10
C ARG A 88 18.94 -21.59 15.69
N ASP A 89 20.16 -21.18 16.06
CA ASP A 89 21.17 -22.08 16.66
C ASP A 89 20.88 -22.41 18.13
N ARG A 90 20.09 -21.59 18.82
CA ARG A 90 19.71 -21.79 20.24
C ARG A 90 18.56 -22.79 20.44
N MET A 91 17.87 -23.16 19.37
CA MET A 91 16.74 -24.11 19.41
C MET A 91 17.13 -25.52 18.94
N GLY A 92 18.41 -25.74 18.63
CA GLY A 92 19.01 -27.04 18.29
C GLY A 92 19.50 -27.84 19.49
#